data_AF-A0A4P7L560-F1
#
_entry.id   AF-A0A4P7L560-F1
#
_cell.length_a   1.000
_cell.length_b   1.000
_cell.length_c   1.000
_cell.angle_alpha   90.00
_cell.angle_beta   90.00
_cell.angle_gamma   90.00
#
_symmetry.space_group_name_H-M   'P 1'
#
loop_
_entity.id
_entity.type
_entity.pdbx_description
1 polymer ?
#
loop_
_entity_poly.entity_id
_entity_poly.type
_entity_poly.pdbx_seq_one_letter_code
_entity_poly.pdbx_strand_id
1 'polypeptide(L)'
;MPEQLTRHPDVTLQVLRSAGARCGEGAPQEILKACPRERFCKLPGGEVCVYGLDNAISMTQITAADWRALAQQAGAPPNPGMPPLTMAGVGTAGLLAGVLLTALVVRRRRGPG
;
A
#
# COMPACT_ATOMS: atom_id res chain seq x y z
N MET A 1 8.21 18.80 -10.09
CA MET A 1 8.57 19.30 -8.74
C MET A 1 9.12 18.12 -7.95
N PRO A 2 10.43 17.86 -7.84
CA PRO A 2 10.91 16.68 -7.11
C PRO A 2 10.43 16.68 -5.65
N GLU A 3 9.55 15.73 -5.32
CA GLU A 3 9.00 15.51 -4.00
C GLU A 3 9.30 14.08 -3.58
N GLN A 4 9.84 13.89 -2.38
CA GLN A 4 10.13 12.60 -1.80
C GLN A 4 9.22 12.37 -0.60
N LEU A 5 8.54 11.23 -0.55
CA LEU A 5 7.81 10.78 0.63
C LEU A 5 8.63 9.72 1.39
N THR A 6 8.74 9.87 2.70
CA THR A 6 9.50 8.95 3.55
C THR A 6 8.84 8.80 4.91
N ARG A 7 9.07 7.66 5.58
CA ARG A 7 8.67 7.48 6.97
C ARG A 7 9.52 8.30 7.95
N HIS A 8 10.72 8.70 7.55
CA HIS A 8 11.69 9.39 8.41
C HIS A 8 12.15 10.69 7.75
N PRO A 9 11.26 11.68 7.55
CA PRO A 9 11.59 12.92 6.86
C PRO A 9 12.75 13.65 7.54
N ASP A 10 12.78 13.71 8.87
CA ASP A 10 13.82 14.44 9.60
C ASP A 10 15.21 13.81 9.45
N VAL A 11 15.27 12.47 9.41
CA VAL A 11 16.52 11.72 9.15
C VAL A 11 16.97 11.97 7.71
N THR A 12 16.06 11.94 6.74
CA THR A 12 16.39 12.26 5.34
C THR A 12 16.93 13.69 5.22
N LEU A 13 16.30 14.67 5.86
CA LEU A 13 16.79 16.05 5.88
C LEU A 13 18.18 16.14 6.51
N GLN A 14 18.45 15.36 7.57
CA GLN A 14 19.78 15.30 8.19
C GLN A 14 20.84 14.72 7.26
N VAL A 15 20.52 13.64 6.55
CA VAL A 15 21.43 13.03 5.55
C VAL A 15 21.73 14.03 4.44
N LEU A 16 20.70 14.70 3.91
CA LEU A 16 20.88 15.72 2.88
C LEU A 16 21.74 16.89 3.36
N ARG A 17 21.55 17.36 4.60
CA ARG A 17 22.44 18.37 5.21
C ARG A 17 23.88 17.90 5.30
N SER A 18 24.11 16.66 5.72
CA SER A 18 25.47 16.09 5.77
C SER A 18 26.14 15.99 4.39
N ALA A 19 25.34 15.91 3.33
CA ALA A 19 25.79 15.94 1.94
C ALA A 19 25.90 17.37 1.35
N GLY A 20 25.77 18.42 2.17
CA GLY A 20 25.92 19.82 1.76
C GLY A 20 24.66 20.49 1.24
N ALA A 21 23.48 19.87 1.39
CA ALA A 21 22.22 20.55 1.11
C ALA A 21 21.85 21.54 2.24
N ARG A 22 21.24 22.66 1.88
CA ARG A 22 20.65 23.61 2.84
C ARG A 22 19.17 23.27 3.01
N CYS A 23 18.79 22.77 4.18
CA CYS A 23 17.49 22.16 4.40
C CYS A 23 16.79 22.76 5.63
N GLY A 24 15.56 23.23 5.47
CA GLY A 24 14.77 23.81 6.56
C GLY A 24 15.23 25.20 7.03
N GLU A 25 16.17 25.81 6.31
CA GLU A 25 16.80 27.09 6.65
C GLU A 25 16.12 28.28 5.94
N GLY A 26 15.03 28.03 5.21
CA GLY A 26 14.34 29.07 4.44
C GLY A 26 15.12 29.58 3.22
N ALA A 27 16.04 28.76 2.69
CA ALA A 27 16.77 29.05 1.45
C ALA A 27 15.81 29.41 0.30
N PRO A 28 16.23 30.29 -0.64
CA PRO A 28 15.40 30.66 -1.78
C PRO A 28 14.94 29.41 -2.56
N GLN A 29 13.64 29.32 -2.77
CA GLN A 29 13.02 28.30 -3.61
C GLN A 29 12.89 28.88 -5.02
N GLU A 30 13.58 28.33 -6.00
CA GLU A 30 13.52 28.76 -7.40
C GLU A 30 12.53 27.90 -8.20
N ILE A 31 12.45 26.60 -7.89
CA ILE A 31 11.67 25.61 -8.62
C ILE A 31 10.48 25.15 -7.77
N LEU A 32 10.69 24.84 -6.49
CA LEU A 32 9.67 24.21 -5.65
C LEU A 32 8.89 25.21 -4.80
N LYS A 33 8.21 26.18 -5.42
CA LYS A 33 7.54 27.31 -4.74
C LYS A 33 6.45 26.94 -3.73
N ALA A 34 5.87 25.75 -3.85
CA ALA A 34 4.83 25.24 -2.96
C ALA A 34 5.40 24.43 -1.78
N CYS A 35 6.72 24.27 -1.71
CA CYS A 35 7.36 23.45 -0.69
C CYS A 35 7.30 24.14 0.67
N PRO A 36 6.81 23.48 1.73
CA PRO A 36 6.93 23.99 3.09
C PRO A 36 8.41 24.25 3.42
N ARG A 37 8.69 25.38 4.06
CA ARG A 37 10.08 25.88 4.20
C ARG A 37 10.95 24.91 5.00
N GLU A 38 10.36 24.25 5.98
CA GLU A 38 10.96 23.24 6.86
C GLU A 38 11.19 21.89 6.16
N ARG A 39 10.51 21.64 5.03
CA ARG A 39 10.65 20.41 4.22
C ARG A 39 11.45 20.62 2.95
N PHE A 40 11.79 21.86 2.62
CA PHE A 40 12.57 22.24 1.48
C PHE A 40 14.07 22.03 1.70
N CYS A 41 14.74 21.48 0.69
CA CYS A 41 16.19 21.39 0.59
C CYS A 41 16.68 21.98 -0.74
N LYS A 42 17.63 22.92 -0.65
CA LYS A 42 18.44 23.39 -1.78
C LYS A 42 19.73 22.58 -1.85
N LEU A 43 19.91 21.81 -2.92
CA LEU A 43 21.11 21.05 -3.22
C LEU A 43 21.99 21.82 -4.23
N PRO A 44 23.28 21.45 -4.36
CA PRO A 44 24.13 22.02 -5.41
C PRO A 44 23.56 21.85 -6.83
N GLY A 45 22.88 20.75 -7.10
CA GLY A 45 22.31 20.42 -8.42
C GLY A 45 20.82 20.68 -8.58
N GLY A 46 20.12 21.20 -7.56
CA GLY A 46 18.67 21.38 -7.67
C GLY A 46 17.95 21.54 -6.34
N GLU A 47 16.65 21.22 -6.35
CA GLU A 47 15.75 21.39 -5.21
C GLU A 47 14.93 20.11 -4.99
N VAL A 48 14.66 19.79 -3.73
CA VAL A 48 13.78 18.68 -3.35
C VAL A 48 12.92 19.04 -2.13
N CYS A 49 11.68 18.56 -2.12
CA CYS A 49 10.83 18.56 -0.92
C CYS A 49 10.84 17.18 -0.28
N VAL A 50 11.09 17.11 1.02
CA VAL A 50 11.05 15.85 1.78
C VAL A 50 9.84 15.85 2.70
N TYR A 51 8.86 15.01 2.40
CA TYR A 51 7.62 14.87 3.15
C TYR A 51 7.61 13.62 4.02
N GLY A 52 6.94 13.74 5.17
CA GLY A 52 6.49 12.61 5.99
C GLY A 52 5.10 12.14 5.57
N LEU A 53 4.67 10.98 6.11
CA LEU A 53 3.33 10.44 5.87
C LEU A 53 2.20 11.37 6.32
N ASP A 54 2.44 12.12 7.40
CA ASP A 54 1.56 13.16 7.95
C ASP A 54 1.32 14.33 6.98
N ASN A 55 2.28 14.59 6.08
CA ASN A 55 2.24 15.65 5.08
C ASN A 55 2.06 15.12 3.65
N ALA A 56 1.74 13.83 3.48
CA ALA A 56 1.63 13.22 2.15
C ALA A 56 0.55 13.89 1.28
N ILE A 57 -0.50 14.43 1.91
CA ILE A 57 -1.60 15.12 1.23
C ILE A 57 -1.25 16.53 0.74
N SER A 58 -0.16 17.14 1.24
CA SER A 58 0.31 18.44 0.74
C SER A 58 1.24 18.31 -0.47
N MET A 59 1.54 17.07 -0.89
CA MET A 59 2.30 16.83 -2.11
C MET A 59 1.52 17.30 -3.33
N THR A 60 2.23 17.88 -4.29
CA THR A 60 1.65 18.43 -5.51
C THR A 60 1.68 17.43 -6.67
N GLN A 61 2.64 16.50 -6.67
CA GLN A 61 2.79 15.53 -7.76
C GLN A 61 2.06 14.20 -7.54
N ILE A 62 1.68 13.87 -6.29
CA ILE A 62 0.92 12.66 -6.00
C ILE A 62 -0.55 13.03 -5.82
N THR A 63 -1.41 12.53 -6.70
CA THR A 63 -2.84 12.83 -6.70
C THR A 63 -3.64 11.84 -5.85
N ALA A 64 -4.89 12.18 -5.55
CA ALA A 64 -5.81 11.23 -4.92
C ALA A 64 -6.04 9.96 -5.75
N ALA A 65 -5.87 10.00 -7.08
CA ALA A 65 -5.98 8.82 -7.92
C ALA A 65 -4.79 7.87 -7.72
N ASP A 66 -3.58 8.42 -7.60
CA ASP A 66 -2.36 7.65 -7.33
C ASP A 66 -2.45 6.93 -5.97
N TRP A 67 -2.97 7.63 -4.95
CA TRP A 67 -3.22 7.04 -3.63
C TRP A 67 -4.22 5.88 -3.69
N ARG A 68 -5.31 6.01 -4.46
CA ARG A 68 -6.29 4.92 -4.64
C ARG A 68 -5.66 3.73 -5.36
N ALA A 69 -4.84 3.97 -6.38
CA ALA A 69 -4.15 2.90 -7.10
C ALA A 69 -3.20 2.12 -6.17
N LEU A 70 -2.45 2.82 -5.31
CA LEU A 70 -1.59 2.19 -4.30
C LEU A 70 -2.39 1.39 -3.27
N ALA A 71 -3.52 1.92 -2.80
CA ALA A 71 -4.37 1.24 -1.83
C ALA A 71 -4.92 -0.10 -2.36
N GLN A 72 -5.20 -0.18 -3.65
CA GLN A 72 -5.62 -1.44 -4.30
C GLN A 72 -4.49 -2.47 -4.36
N GLN A 73 -3.23 -2.04 -4.42
CA GLN A 73 -2.06 -2.92 -4.43
C GLN A 73 -1.65 -3.40 -3.02
N ALA A 74 -1.94 -2.61 -1.98
CA ALA A 74 -1.52 -2.92 -0.61
C ALA A 74 -2.16 -4.20 -0.04
N GLY A 75 -3.20 -4.74 -0.69
CA GLY A 75 -3.97 -5.87 -0.20
C GLY A 75 -4.75 -5.55 1.08
N ALA A 76 -5.70 -6.40 1.45
CA ALA A 76 -6.28 -6.31 2.78
C ALA A 76 -5.21 -6.70 3.81
N PRO A 77 -5.04 -5.95 4.92
CA PRO A 77 -4.21 -6.44 6.01
C PRO A 77 -4.74 -7.81 6.47
N PRO A 78 -3.86 -8.75 6.85
CA PRO A 78 -4.29 -10.05 7.32
C PRO A 78 -5.26 -9.86 8.49
N ASN A 79 -6.47 -10.42 8.36
CA ASN A 79 -7.49 -10.29 9.39
C ASN A 79 -7.15 -11.28 10.53
N PRO A 80 -6.70 -10.82 11.71
CA PRO A 80 -6.21 -11.71 12.76
C PRO A 80 -7.30 -12.62 13.35
N GLY A 81 -8.58 -12.34 13.05
CA GLY A 81 -9.71 -13.15 13.49
C GLY A 81 -10.17 -14.25 12.52
N MET A 82 -9.55 -14.39 11.35
CA MET A 82 -9.95 -15.42 10.38
C MET A 82 -8.99 -16.61 10.46
N PRO A 83 -9.43 -17.80 10.93
CA PRO A 83 -8.58 -18.97 10.94
C PRO A 83 -8.16 -19.32 9.51
N PRO A 84 -6.91 -19.76 9.27
CA PRO A 84 -6.49 -20.14 7.94
C PRO A 84 -7.41 -21.25 7.43
N LEU A 85 -8.06 -21.02 6.29
CA LEU A 85 -8.83 -22.02 5.57
C LEU A 85 -7.86 -23.12 5.12
N THR A 86 -7.68 -24.13 5.95
CA THR A 86 -6.92 -25.32 5.57
C THR A 86 -7.76 -26.08 4.54
N MET A 87 -7.18 -26.30 3.36
CA MET A 87 -7.79 -27.05 2.25
C MET A 87 -8.19 -28.50 2.62
N ALA A 88 -7.85 -28.97 3.82
CA ALA A 88 -8.24 -30.27 4.35
C ALA A 88 -9.72 -30.39 4.72
N GLY A 89 -10.41 -29.27 5.05
CA GLY A 89 -11.79 -29.31 5.57
C GLY A 89 -12.89 -29.33 4.50
N VAL A 90 -12.64 -28.74 3.32
CA VAL A 90 -13.68 -28.54 2.30
C VAL A 90 -13.80 -29.74 1.35
N GLY A 91 -12.70 -30.48 1.13
CA GLY A 91 -12.69 -31.62 0.22
C GLY A 91 -13.52 -32.81 0.70
N THR A 92 -13.43 -33.17 1.98
CA THR A 92 -14.04 -34.40 2.51
C THR A 92 -15.56 -34.28 2.69
N ALA A 93 -16.05 -33.15 3.20
CA ALA A 93 -17.48 -32.92 3.36
C ALA A 93 -18.21 -32.80 2.00
N GLY A 94 -17.62 -32.10 1.03
CA GLY A 94 -18.17 -31.96 -0.31
C GLY A 94 -18.23 -33.28 -1.09
N LEU A 95 -17.17 -34.10 -0.99
CA LEU A 95 -17.13 -35.42 -1.63
C LEU A 95 -18.16 -36.40 -1.04
N LEU A 96 -18.31 -36.43 0.29
CA LEU A 96 -19.28 -37.33 0.93
C LEU A 96 -20.73 -36.96 0.59
N ALA A 97 -21.05 -35.65 0.57
CA ALA A 97 -22.38 -35.19 0.17
C ALA A 97 -22.68 -35.49 -1.31
N GLY A 98 -21.69 -35.28 -2.20
CA GLY A 98 -21.83 -35.58 -3.63
C GLY A 98 -22.00 -37.09 -3.91
N VAL A 99 -21.27 -37.94 -3.20
CA VAL A 99 -21.37 -39.41 -3.34
C VAL A 99 -22.71 -39.92 -2.82
N LEU A 100 -23.20 -39.40 -1.69
CA LEU A 100 -24.52 -39.79 -1.15
C LEU A 100 -25.66 -39.37 -2.06
N LEU A 101 -25.62 -38.16 -2.63
CA LEU A 101 -26.64 -37.68 -3.56
C LEU A 101 -26.65 -38.49 -4.86
N THR A 102 -25.48 -38.78 -5.43
CA THR A 102 -25.39 -39.60 -6.64
C THR A 102 -25.84 -41.05 -6.40
N ALA A 103 -25.47 -41.66 -5.26
CA ALA A 103 -25.94 -42.98 -4.87
C ALA A 103 -27.48 -43.02 -4.69
N LEU A 104 -28.08 -41.99 -4.09
CA LEU A 104 -29.53 -41.88 -3.91
C LEU A 104 -30.27 -41.72 -5.26
N VAL A 105 -29.73 -40.93 -6.18
CA VAL A 105 -30.32 -40.74 -7.52
C VAL A 105 -30.23 -42.02 -8.35
N VAL A 106 -29.09 -42.71 -8.31
CA VAL A 106 -28.92 -44.00 -9.01
C VAL A 106 -29.84 -45.07 -8.44
N ARG A 107 -29.99 -45.15 -7.11
CA ARG A 107 -30.90 -46.10 -6.46
C ARG A 107 -32.37 -45.81 -6.81
N ARG A 108 -32.77 -44.55 -6.87
CA ARG A 108 -34.13 -44.16 -7.30
C ARG A 108 -34.42 -44.50 -8.76
N ARG A 109 -33.41 -44.44 -9.64
CA ARG A 109 -33.56 -44.83 -11.05
C ARG A 109 -33.54 -46.35 -11.27
N ARG A 110 -33.17 -47.14 -10.27
CA ARG A 110 -32.96 -48.60 -10.37
C ARG A 110 -33.97 -49.46 -9.62
N GLY A 111 -35.08 -48.94 -9.11
CA GLY A 111 -36.05 -49.79 -8.41
C GLY A 111 -37.51 -49.46 -8.67
N PRO A 112 -38.39 -50.47 -8.62
CA PRO A 112 -38.33 -51.78 -9.30
C PRO A 112 -39.27 -51.77 -10.52
N GLY A 113 -38.99 -52.64 -11.51
CA GLY A 113 -39.99 -53.00 -12.52
C GLY A 113 -41.12 -53.81 -11.90
#